data_AF-A0A9W3D8V8-F1
#
_entry.id   AF-A0A9W3D8V8-F1
#
_cell.length_a   1.000
_cell.length_b   1.000
_cell.length_c   1.000
_cell.angle_alpha   90.00
_cell.angle_beta   90.00
_cell.angle_gamma   90.00
#
_symmetry.space_group_name_H-M   'P 1'
#
loop_
_entity.id
_entity.type
_entity.pdbx_description
1 polymer ?
#
loop_
_entity_poly.entity_id
_entity_poly.type
_entity_poly.pdbx_seq_one_letter_code
_entity_poly.pdbx_strand_id
1 'polypeptide(L)'
;MEILRDMTKKKLFLSQKAYIEKVLTRFGMLNVKLINTPWAANFHPTMSDEMTEGKTDYMSRVPYARAVGSLIYVIVCARSDLAHAVSVVSWFIVQPRKEHWMAVKRIFRYLKGTSDVGFVYGDKDPRLFIEYSDSDYVGDVDSMRSMTGYIFTLGGSVVSWKATLQLTVILSTTEAEYMALKEADKVVIWLRRLFSDLSLHHSKVIVFSFLL
;
A
#
# COMPACT_ATOMS: atom_id res chain seq x y z
N MET A 1 5.81 -10.64 12.13
CA MET A 1 4.90 -9.62 12.67
C MET A 1 5.09 -9.64 14.17
N GLU A 2 5.36 -8.49 14.76
CA GLU A 2 5.67 -8.35 16.18
C GLU A 2 4.64 -7.41 16.81
N ILE A 3 4.01 -7.87 17.88
CA ILE A 3 3.03 -7.08 18.63
C ILE A 3 3.64 -6.80 20.00
N LEU A 4 3.89 -5.53 20.30
CA LEU A 4 4.37 -5.09 21.59
C LEU A 4 3.21 -4.39 22.31
N ARG A 5 2.90 -4.85 23.52
CA ARG A 5 1.81 -4.29 24.32
C ARG A 5 2.40 -3.60 25.55
N ASP A 6 2.18 -2.30 25.65
CA ASP A 6 2.50 -1.52 26.84
C ASP A 6 1.23 -1.41 27.71
N MET A 7 1.18 -2.21 28.76
CA MET A 7 0.04 -2.25 29.69
C MET A 7 -0.08 -0.97 30.52
N THR A 8 1.04 -0.30 30.79
CA THR A 8 1.06 0.92 31.60
C THR A 8 0.45 2.10 30.83
N LYS A 9 0.82 2.23 29.56
CA LYS A 9 0.29 3.27 28.66
C LYS A 9 -0.99 2.85 27.93
N LYS A 10 -1.43 1.59 28.10
CA LYS A 10 -2.53 0.96 27.35
C LYS A 10 -2.35 1.08 25.83
N LYS A 11 -1.10 0.99 25.35
CA LYS A 11 -0.75 1.09 23.94
C LYS A 11 -0.40 -0.27 23.35
N LEU A 12 -0.74 -0.46 22.08
CA LEU A 12 -0.35 -1.62 21.29
C LEU A 12 0.44 -1.13 20.08
N PHE A 13 1.65 -1.63 19.93
CA PHE A 13 2.55 -1.32 18.84
C PHE A 13 2.63 -2.54 17.93
N LEU A 14 2.40 -2.32 16.64
CA LEU A 14 2.50 -3.35 15.61
C LEU A 14 3.69 -3.05 14.69
N SER A 15 4.70 -3.92 14.72
CA SER A 15 5.93 -3.79 13.95
C SER A 15 6.18 -5.00 13.05
N GLN A 16 6.99 -4.79 12.01
CA GLN A 16 7.48 -5.82 11.11
C GLN A 16 9.00 -5.81 10.92
N LYS A 17 9.74 -5.17 11.83
CA LYS A 17 11.19 -4.98 11.71
C LYS A 17 11.95 -6.25 11.30
N ALA A 18 11.81 -7.35 12.04
CA ALA A 18 12.53 -8.59 11.72
C ALA A 18 12.20 -9.17 10.34
N TYR A 19 10.94 -9.01 9.90
CA TYR A 19 10.56 -9.46 8.55
C TYR A 19 11.14 -8.54 7.47
N ILE A 20 11.10 -7.23 7.67
CA ILE A 20 11.69 -6.25 6.75
C ILE A 20 13.19 -6.51 6.61
N GLU A 21 13.91 -6.69 7.72
CA GLU A 21 15.34 -7.03 7.71
C GLU A 21 15.60 -8.34 6.94
N LYS A 22 14.82 -9.39 7.21
CA LYS A 22 14.92 -10.67 6.47
C LYS A 22 14.73 -10.50 4.95
N VAL A 23 13.76 -9.67 4.54
CA VAL A 23 13.52 -9.36 3.12
C VAL A 23 14.70 -8.56 2.55
N LEU A 24 15.20 -7.55 3.25
CA LEU A 24 16.34 -6.76 2.80
C LEU A 24 17.61 -7.61 2.66
N THR A 25 17.87 -8.53 3.59
CA THR A 25 18.99 -9.50 3.50
C THR A 25 18.85 -10.38 2.28
N ARG A 26 17.66 -10.94 2.04
CA ARG A 26 17.38 -11.83 0.91
C ARG A 26 17.68 -11.19 -0.45
N PHE A 27 17.39 -9.90 -0.60
CA PHE A 27 17.60 -9.16 -1.85
C PHE A 27 18.91 -8.35 -1.89
N GLY A 28 19.80 -8.52 -0.89
CA GLY A 28 21.09 -7.82 -0.85
C GLY A 28 20.97 -6.31 -0.63
N MET A 29 19.92 -5.86 0.06
CA MET A 29 19.58 -4.44 0.23
C MET A 29 19.94 -3.86 1.61
N LEU A 30 20.57 -4.64 2.51
CA LEU A 30 20.94 -4.20 3.86
C LEU A 30 21.94 -3.02 3.88
N ASN A 31 22.92 -2.98 2.98
CA ASN A 31 24.00 -1.97 3.01
C ASN A 31 23.77 -0.82 2.03
N VAL A 32 22.54 -0.63 1.54
CA VAL A 32 22.24 0.35 0.50
C VAL A 32 21.92 1.73 1.09
N LYS A 33 22.22 2.80 0.33
CA LYS A 33 21.87 4.19 0.67
C LYS A 33 20.36 4.35 0.86
N LEU A 34 19.99 5.04 1.94
CA LEU A 34 18.61 5.33 2.32
C LEU A 34 17.97 6.37 1.39
N ILE A 35 16.66 6.28 1.24
CA ILE A 35 15.83 7.23 0.50
C ILE A 35 14.59 7.53 1.34
N ASN A 36 14.12 8.79 1.32
CA ASN A 36 13.02 9.25 2.17
C ASN A 36 11.63 9.01 1.57
N THR A 37 11.53 8.70 0.27
CA THR A 37 10.26 8.45 -0.42
C THR A 37 10.24 7.09 -1.12
N PRO A 38 9.15 6.30 -0.99
CA PRO A 38 9.04 4.99 -1.64
C PRO A 38 8.87 5.13 -3.16
N TRP A 39 8.28 6.23 -3.63
CA TRP A 39 8.07 6.54 -5.04
C TRP A 39 8.80 7.83 -5.46
N ALA A 40 9.19 7.93 -6.73
CA ALA A 40 9.77 9.15 -7.28
C ALA A 40 8.67 9.96 -7.97
N ALA A 41 8.62 11.28 -7.72
CA ALA A 41 7.55 12.15 -8.22
C ALA A 41 7.42 12.16 -9.76
N ASN A 42 8.54 11.99 -10.48
CA ASN A 42 8.58 12.07 -11.94
C ASN A 42 8.75 10.68 -12.61
N PHE A 43 8.36 9.61 -11.92
CA PHE A 43 8.50 8.25 -12.46
C PHE A 43 7.14 7.70 -12.88
N HIS A 44 6.93 7.68 -14.20
CA HIS A 44 5.77 7.08 -14.87
C HIS A 44 6.22 5.82 -15.61
N PRO A 45 6.18 4.64 -14.96
CA PRO A 45 6.58 3.40 -15.61
C PRO A 45 5.64 3.11 -16.78
N THR A 46 6.19 2.81 -17.95
CA THR A 46 5.42 2.53 -19.17
C THR A 46 5.85 1.21 -19.83
N MET A 47 4.90 0.63 -20.56
CA MET A 47 5.05 -0.59 -21.37
C MET A 47 5.51 -0.28 -22.81
N SER A 48 5.76 0.98 -23.18
CA SER A 48 6.02 1.40 -24.57
C SER A 48 7.47 1.22 -25.05
N ASP A 49 8.47 1.17 -24.15
CA ASP A 49 9.86 0.99 -24.57
C ASP A 49 10.14 -0.38 -25.20
N GLU A 50 10.75 -0.39 -26.39
CA GLU A 50 11.17 -1.60 -27.10
C GLU A 50 12.21 -2.41 -26.31
N MET A 51 11.92 -3.70 -26.10
CA MET A 51 12.82 -4.65 -25.47
C MET A 51 13.92 -5.07 -26.46
N THR A 52 15.08 -4.42 -26.44
CA THR A 52 16.28 -4.98 -27.08
C THR A 52 16.65 -6.32 -26.46
N GLU A 53 16.94 -7.35 -27.27
CA GLU A 53 17.16 -8.76 -26.87
C GLU A 53 18.09 -8.94 -25.64
N GLY A 54 19.15 -8.13 -25.53
CA GLY A 54 20.08 -8.18 -24.39
C GLY A 54 19.53 -7.69 -23.04
N LYS A 55 18.48 -6.84 -23.03
CA LYS A 55 17.82 -6.38 -21.79
C LYS A 55 16.88 -7.46 -21.24
N THR A 56 16.32 -8.29 -22.11
CA THR A 56 15.37 -9.36 -21.77
C THR A 56 16.04 -10.50 -20.98
N ASP A 57 17.27 -10.88 -21.35
CA ASP A 57 18.03 -11.95 -20.65
C ASP A 57 18.35 -11.58 -19.19
N TYR A 58 18.76 -10.34 -18.92
CA TYR A 58 19.03 -9.88 -17.55
C TYR A 58 17.77 -9.93 -16.66
N MET A 59 16.63 -9.48 -17.19
CA MET A 59 15.38 -9.42 -16.42
C MET A 59 14.80 -10.80 -16.09
N SER A 60 15.06 -11.82 -16.92
CA SER A 60 14.66 -13.20 -16.65
C SER A 60 15.27 -13.76 -15.36
N ARG A 61 16.46 -13.29 -14.99
CA ARG A 61 17.21 -13.74 -13.79
C ARG A 61 16.82 -12.97 -12.54
N VAL A 62 16.14 -11.83 -12.69
CA VAL A 62 15.73 -10.99 -11.57
C VAL A 62 14.52 -11.62 -10.87
N PRO A 63 14.56 -11.85 -9.54
CA PRO A 63 13.45 -12.45 -8.80
C PRO A 63 12.32 -11.43 -8.52
N TYR A 64 11.78 -10.82 -9.57
CA TYR A 64 10.82 -9.71 -9.48
C TYR A 64 9.53 -10.10 -8.75
N ALA A 65 8.86 -11.16 -9.19
CA ALA A 65 7.63 -11.64 -8.56
C ALA A 65 7.82 -12.01 -7.08
N ARG A 66 8.98 -12.58 -6.73
CA ARG A 66 9.34 -12.88 -5.33
C ARG A 66 9.53 -11.62 -4.50
N ALA A 67 10.14 -10.58 -5.08
CA ALA A 67 10.32 -9.29 -4.41
C ALA A 67 8.98 -8.59 -4.18
N VAL A 68 8.14 -8.50 -5.21
CA VAL A 68 6.80 -7.90 -5.09
C VAL A 68 5.94 -8.67 -4.10
N GLY A 69 5.91 -10.01 -4.16
CA GLY A 69 5.18 -10.82 -3.17
C GLY A 69 5.67 -10.60 -1.74
N SER A 70 6.98 -10.43 -1.54
CA SER A 70 7.54 -10.10 -0.22
C SER A 70 7.06 -8.73 0.26
N LEU A 71 6.97 -7.74 -0.63
CA LEU A 71 6.48 -6.39 -0.36
C LEU A 71 4.97 -6.34 -0.09
N ILE A 72 4.17 -7.13 -0.80
CA ILE A 72 2.73 -7.25 -0.55
C ILE A 72 2.48 -7.71 0.89
N TYR A 73 3.26 -8.68 1.40
CA TYR A 73 3.14 -9.09 2.79
C TYR A 73 3.52 -7.98 3.79
N VAL A 74 4.50 -7.13 3.45
CA VAL A 74 4.85 -5.95 4.27
C VAL A 74 3.66 -4.98 4.33
N ILE A 75 3.03 -4.73 3.19
CA ILE A 75 1.87 -3.83 3.11
C ILE A 75 0.68 -4.38 3.86
N VAL A 76 0.33 -5.65 3.71
CA VAL A 76 -0.90 -6.22 4.29
C VAL A 76 -0.91 -6.14 5.81
N CYS A 77 0.26 -6.18 6.45
CA CYS A 77 0.33 -6.24 7.90
C CYS A 77 0.56 -4.89 8.59
N ALA A 78 1.47 -4.04 8.11
CA ALA A 78 1.93 -2.91 8.92
C ALA A 78 2.41 -1.65 8.16
N ARG A 79 2.43 -1.64 6.82
CA ARG A 79 3.01 -0.54 6.03
C ARG A 79 2.05 -0.05 4.95
N SER A 80 0.99 0.64 5.38
CA SER A 80 -0.02 1.22 4.47
C SER A 80 0.54 2.31 3.55
N ASP A 81 1.59 2.99 3.98
CA ASP A 81 2.32 4.01 3.23
C ASP A 81 3.01 3.48 1.96
N LEU A 82 3.22 2.17 1.87
CA LEU A 82 3.75 1.51 0.67
C LEU A 82 2.68 1.07 -0.32
N ALA A 83 1.39 1.12 0.06
CA ALA A 83 0.29 0.53 -0.71
C ALA A 83 0.30 1.03 -2.17
N HIS A 84 0.46 2.34 -2.35
CA HIS A 84 0.57 2.95 -3.67
C HIS A 84 1.73 2.36 -4.50
N ALA A 85 2.96 2.52 -4.01
CA ALA A 85 4.17 2.15 -4.74
C ALA A 85 4.20 0.67 -5.12
N VAL A 86 3.73 -0.21 -4.24
CA VAL A 86 3.69 -1.65 -4.51
C VAL A 86 2.52 -2.05 -5.41
N SER A 87 1.38 -1.37 -5.32
CA SER A 87 0.29 -1.55 -6.28
C SER A 87 0.80 -1.32 -7.70
N VAL A 88 1.48 -0.20 -7.95
CA VAL A 88 2.03 0.11 -9.29
C VAL A 88 3.04 -0.94 -9.75
N VAL A 89 4.03 -1.31 -8.93
CA VAL A 89 5.01 -2.34 -9.37
C VAL A 89 4.38 -3.73 -9.55
N SER A 90 3.24 -4.01 -8.93
CA SER A 90 2.56 -5.30 -9.08
C SER A 90 1.97 -5.53 -10.48
N TRP A 91 1.64 -4.46 -11.21
CA TRP A 91 1.09 -4.57 -12.58
C TRP A 91 2.08 -5.19 -13.55
N PHE A 92 3.38 -4.98 -13.30
CA PHE A 92 4.46 -5.42 -14.16
C PHE A 92 5.05 -6.80 -13.77
N ILE A 93 4.34 -7.60 -12.97
CA ILE A 93 4.82 -8.93 -12.51
C ILE A 93 5.10 -9.89 -13.67
N VAL A 94 4.26 -9.89 -14.70
CA VAL A 94 4.36 -10.83 -15.82
C VAL A 94 5.56 -10.53 -16.71
N GLN A 95 5.78 -9.24 -16.99
CA GLN A 95 6.84 -8.80 -17.90
C GLN A 95 7.58 -7.59 -17.31
N PRO A 96 8.41 -7.78 -16.26
CA PRO A 96 9.09 -6.68 -15.61
C PRO A 96 10.21 -6.12 -16.48
N ARG A 97 10.47 -4.82 -16.34
CA ARG A 97 11.55 -4.10 -17.00
C ARG A 97 12.59 -3.63 -15.99
N LYS A 98 13.74 -3.19 -16.48
CA LYS A 98 14.82 -2.67 -15.65
C LYS A 98 14.35 -1.52 -14.76
N GLU A 99 13.49 -0.66 -15.28
CA GLU A 99 12.90 0.47 -14.57
C GLU A 99 12.00 0.02 -13.41
N HIS A 100 11.14 -0.97 -13.65
CA HIS A 100 10.29 -1.56 -12.62
C HIS A 100 11.14 -2.18 -11.50
N TRP A 101 12.26 -2.82 -11.87
CA TRP A 101 13.19 -3.35 -10.87
C TRP A 101 13.90 -2.26 -10.06
N MET A 102 14.26 -1.14 -10.70
CA MET A 102 14.81 0.02 -10.00
C MET A 102 13.78 0.62 -9.02
N ALA A 103 12.50 0.66 -9.39
CA ALA A 103 11.42 1.08 -8.51
C ALA A 103 11.28 0.16 -7.29
N VAL A 104 11.30 -1.16 -7.47
CA VAL A 104 11.32 -2.13 -6.36
C VAL A 104 12.53 -1.92 -5.45
N LYS A 105 13.72 -1.71 -6.01
CA LYS A 105 14.92 -1.39 -5.23
C LYS A 105 14.78 -0.07 -4.46
N ARG A 106 14.10 0.93 -5.02
CA ARG A 106 13.81 2.18 -4.31
C ARG A 106 12.91 1.93 -3.10
N ILE A 107 11.86 1.12 -3.25
CA ILE A 107 10.97 0.73 -2.15
C ILE A 107 11.78 0.05 -1.03
N PHE A 108 12.70 -0.86 -1.37
CA PHE A 108 13.59 -1.49 -0.38
C PHE A 108 14.52 -0.48 0.32
N ARG A 109 15.06 0.51 -0.40
CA ARG A 109 15.89 1.58 0.21
C ARG A 109 15.11 2.42 1.20
N TYR A 110 13.85 2.71 0.88
CA TYR A 110 12.94 3.41 1.78
C TYR A 110 12.63 2.55 3.02
N LEU A 111 12.26 1.29 2.81
CA LEU A 111 11.98 0.34 3.91
C LEU A 111 13.14 0.18 4.89
N LYS A 112 14.38 0.21 4.41
CA LYS A 112 15.56 0.18 5.27
C LYS A 112 15.61 1.37 6.23
N GLY A 113 15.23 2.57 5.77
CA GLY A 113 15.20 3.78 6.59
C GLY A 113 14.03 3.83 7.57
N THR A 114 13.01 3.01 7.33
CA THR A 114 11.75 3.01 8.07
C THR A 114 11.42 1.63 8.65
N SER A 115 12.41 0.78 8.92
CA SER A 115 12.17 -0.60 9.39
C SER A 115 11.51 -0.64 10.77
N ASP A 116 11.73 0.42 11.56
CA ASP A 116 11.21 0.58 12.92
C ASP A 116 9.83 1.28 12.95
N VAL A 117 9.31 1.67 11.79
CA VAL A 117 7.99 2.30 11.69
C VAL A 117 6.91 1.23 11.71
N GLY A 118 5.86 1.48 12.50
CA GLY A 118 4.72 0.59 12.66
C GLY A 118 3.49 1.34 13.16
N PHE A 119 2.40 0.61 13.41
CA PHE A 119 1.17 1.22 13.91
C PHE A 119 1.16 1.26 15.44
N VAL A 120 0.56 2.32 16.00
CA VAL A 120 0.37 2.50 17.43
C VAL A 120 -1.12 2.67 17.69
N TYR A 121 -1.70 1.78 18.49
CA TYR A 121 -3.10 1.81 18.90
C TYR A 121 -3.22 2.19 20.37
N GLY A 122 -4.33 2.84 20.75
CA GLY A 122 -4.71 3.09 22.15
C GLY A 122 -4.61 4.54 22.63
N ASP A 123 -4.40 5.51 21.74
CA ASP A 123 -4.18 6.91 22.12
C ASP A 123 -5.43 7.81 22.05
N LYS A 124 -6.43 7.44 21.24
CA LYS A 124 -7.65 8.25 21.03
C LYS A 124 -8.92 7.43 21.23
N ASP A 125 -10.06 8.12 21.21
CA ASP A 125 -11.39 7.51 21.36
C ASP A 125 -11.57 6.34 20.38
N PRO A 126 -11.69 5.09 20.86
CA PRO A 126 -11.86 3.91 20.02
C PRO A 126 -13.17 3.92 19.23
N ARG A 127 -14.07 4.87 19.50
CA ARG A 127 -15.33 5.06 18.76
C ARG A 127 -15.18 5.91 17.51
N LEU A 128 -14.06 6.64 17.39
CA LEU A 128 -13.81 7.51 16.23
C LEU A 128 -13.36 6.64 15.04
N PHE A 129 -14.29 6.37 14.15
CA PHE A 129 -14.04 5.68 12.89
C PHE A 129 -14.05 6.67 11.74
N ILE A 130 -12.89 6.85 11.10
CA ILE A 130 -12.72 7.77 9.99
C ILE A 130 -12.25 7.01 8.75
N GLU A 131 -12.94 7.26 7.65
CA GLU A 131 -12.58 6.79 6.32
C GLU A 131 -12.03 7.94 5.50
N TYR A 132 -10.93 7.66 4.80
CA TYR A 132 -10.40 8.48 3.74
C TYR A 132 -10.44 7.67 2.44
N SER A 133 -11.04 8.21 1.39
CA SER A 133 -11.07 7.62 0.06
C SER A 133 -10.51 8.63 -0.95
N ASP A 134 -9.72 8.12 -1.89
CA ASP A 134 -9.06 8.91 -2.93
C ASP A 134 -9.00 8.10 -4.24
N SER A 135 -9.06 8.78 -5.37
CA SER A 135 -8.93 8.16 -6.69
C SER A 135 -8.06 9.01 -7.60
N ASP A 136 -7.14 8.35 -8.30
CA ASP A 136 -6.25 9.00 -9.26
C ASP A 136 -6.70 8.65 -10.68
N TYR A 137 -7.35 9.61 -11.36
CA TYR A 137 -7.89 9.45 -12.71
C TYR A 137 -6.77 9.37 -13.75
N VAL A 138 -6.77 8.30 -14.56
CA VAL A 138 -5.73 8.04 -15.58
C VAL A 138 -4.32 7.93 -14.95
N GLY A 139 -4.23 7.38 -13.74
CA GLY A 139 -2.95 7.14 -13.07
C GLY A 139 -2.03 6.15 -13.80
N ASP A 140 -2.60 5.27 -14.64
CA ASP A 140 -1.85 4.40 -15.55
C ASP A 140 -1.93 4.90 -17.00
N VAL A 141 -0.81 5.41 -17.52
CA VAL A 141 -0.70 5.94 -18.90
C VAL A 141 -0.89 4.84 -19.95
N ASP A 142 -0.56 3.59 -19.62
CA ASP A 142 -0.65 2.48 -20.57
C ASP A 142 -2.07 1.94 -20.71
N SER A 143 -2.78 1.74 -19.59
CA SER A 143 -4.14 1.19 -19.62
C SER A 143 -5.25 2.24 -19.55
N MET A 144 -4.90 3.52 -19.30
CA MET A 144 -5.83 4.63 -19.05
C MET A 144 -6.80 4.34 -17.88
N ARG A 145 -6.43 3.42 -16.99
CA ARG A 145 -7.26 3.03 -15.84
C ARG A 145 -6.92 3.88 -14.63
N SER A 146 -7.94 4.23 -13.86
CA SER A 146 -7.75 4.99 -12.63
C SER A 146 -7.37 4.05 -11.48
N MET A 147 -6.74 4.62 -10.47
CA MET A 147 -6.40 3.91 -9.25
C MET A 147 -7.35 4.32 -8.13
N THR A 148 -7.82 3.35 -7.34
CA THR A 148 -8.60 3.62 -6.12
C THR A 148 -7.78 3.32 -4.88
N GLY A 149 -7.84 4.25 -3.93
CA GLY A 149 -7.22 4.13 -2.62
C GLY A 149 -8.23 4.39 -1.52
N TYR A 150 -8.14 3.64 -0.42
CA TYR A 150 -8.82 4.01 0.82
C TYR A 150 -7.95 3.71 2.03
N ILE A 151 -8.16 4.45 3.11
CA ILE A 151 -7.58 4.23 4.43
C ILE A 151 -8.66 4.43 5.49
N PHE A 152 -8.87 3.40 6.29
CA PHE A 152 -9.72 3.41 7.45
C PHE A 152 -8.88 3.55 8.71
N THR A 153 -9.30 4.45 9.59
CA THR A 153 -8.69 4.65 10.90
C THR A 153 -9.71 4.45 12.02
N LEU A 154 -9.26 3.84 13.11
CA LEU A 154 -10.01 3.63 14.34
C LEU A 154 -9.22 4.22 15.51
N GLY A 155 -9.80 5.18 16.23
CA GLY A 155 -9.07 5.88 17.31
C GLY A 155 -7.78 6.53 16.80
N GLY A 156 -7.81 7.06 15.58
CA GLY A 156 -6.65 7.69 14.91
C GLY A 156 -5.55 6.74 14.47
N SER A 157 -5.76 5.42 14.57
CA SER A 157 -4.80 4.39 14.15
C SER A 157 -5.33 3.68 12.92
N VAL A 158 -4.48 3.36 11.95
CA VAL A 158 -4.90 2.71 10.70
C VAL A 158 -5.33 1.25 10.96
N VAL A 159 -6.48 0.84 10.42
CA VAL A 159 -7.04 -0.52 10.59
C VAL A 159 -7.26 -1.26 9.28
N SER A 160 -7.54 -0.56 8.19
CA SER A 160 -7.70 -1.16 6.87
C SER A 160 -7.30 -0.16 5.80
N TRP A 161 -6.67 -0.63 4.73
CA TRP A 161 -6.21 0.20 3.63
C TRP A 161 -6.14 -0.62 2.36
N LYS A 162 -6.22 0.07 1.23
CA LYS A 162 -6.04 -0.52 -0.09
C LYS A 162 -5.58 0.56 -1.06
N ALA A 163 -4.74 0.17 -2.00
CA ALA A 163 -4.46 0.93 -3.21
C ALA A 163 -4.49 -0.10 -4.35
N THR A 164 -5.33 0.09 -5.35
CA THR A 164 -5.53 -0.90 -6.42
C THR A 164 -5.91 -0.21 -7.72
N LEU A 165 -5.39 -0.71 -8.84
CA LEU A 165 -5.87 -0.32 -10.16
C LEU A 165 -7.31 -0.81 -10.36
N GLN A 166 -8.16 0.05 -10.89
CA GLN A 166 -9.51 -0.37 -11.27
C GLN A 166 -9.46 -1.34 -12.45
N LEU A 167 -10.43 -2.26 -12.49
CA LEU A 167 -10.52 -3.25 -13.57
C LEU A 167 -11.06 -2.66 -14.88
N THR A 168 -11.85 -1.59 -14.78
CA THR A 168 -12.54 -0.96 -15.90
C THR A 168 -11.89 0.38 -16.24
N VAL A 169 -11.84 0.72 -17.54
CA VAL A 169 -11.46 2.07 -17.98
C VAL A 169 -12.62 3.00 -17.65
N ILE A 170 -12.32 4.07 -16.94
CA ILE A 170 -13.31 5.03 -16.47
C ILE A 170 -13.35 6.23 -17.42
N LEU A 171 -14.55 6.76 -17.64
CA LEU A 171 -14.78 7.83 -18.63
C LEU A 171 -14.79 9.23 -18.00
N SER A 172 -14.80 9.33 -16.67
CA SER A 172 -14.79 10.62 -15.94
C SER A 172 -14.17 10.50 -14.55
N THR A 173 -13.64 11.59 -14.02
CA THR A 173 -13.16 11.66 -12.63
C THR A 173 -14.26 11.29 -11.62
N THR A 174 -15.49 11.75 -11.84
CA THR A 174 -16.66 11.45 -10.99
C THR A 174 -16.97 9.95 -10.91
N GLU A 175 -16.84 9.23 -12.02
CA GLU A 175 -17.04 7.78 -12.02
C GLU A 175 -15.92 7.07 -11.24
N ALA A 176 -14.68 7.57 -11.29
CA ALA A 176 -13.56 7.02 -10.51
C ALA A 176 -13.76 7.18 -9.01
N GLU A 177 -14.22 8.34 -8.58
CA GLU A 177 -14.56 8.63 -7.20
C GLU A 177 -15.72 7.74 -6.71
N TYR A 178 -16.78 7.60 -7.51
CA TYR A 178 -17.90 6.73 -7.16
C TYR A 178 -17.48 5.27 -7.02
N MET A 179 -16.58 4.78 -7.87
CA MET A 179 -16.03 3.43 -7.73
C MET A 179 -15.17 3.28 -6.47
N ALA A 180 -14.36 4.29 -6.12
CA ALA A 180 -13.57 4.29 -4.88
C ALA A 180 -14.48 4.22 -3.65
N LEU A 181 -15.51 5.07 -3.61
CA LEU A 181 -16.50 5.10 -2.52
C LEU A 181 -17.24 3.77 -2.38
N LYS A 182 -17.69 3.17 -3.50
CA LYS A 182 -18.35 1.85 -3.49
C LYS A 182 -17.46 0.76 -2.90
N GLU A 183 -16.16 0.75 -3.23
CA GLU A 183 -15.22 -0.23 -2.69
C GLU A 183 -14.99 -0.04 -1.19
N ALA A 184 -14.94 1.22 -0.74
CA ALA A 184 -14.80 1.56 0.66
C ALA A 184 -16.07 1.21 1.47
N ASP A 185 -17.26 1.46 0.93
CA ASP A 185 -18.55 1.11 1.55
C ASP A 185 -18.67 -0.39 1.86
N LYS A 186 -18.15 -1.27 0.99
CA LYS A 186 -18.12 -2.71 1.27
C LYS A 186 -17.35 -3.02 2.54
N VAL A 187 -16.23 -2.34 2.77
CA VAL A 187 -15.41 -2.49 3.97
C VAL A 187 -16.13 -1.91 5.18
N VAL A 188 -16.82 -0.77 5.05
CA VAL A 188 -17.64 -0.19 6.13
C VAL A 188 -18.73 -1.16 6.56
N ILE A 189 -19.47 -1.75 5.63
CA ILE A 189 -20.52 -2.74 5.93
C ILE A 189 -19.93 -3.93 6.67
N TRP A 190 -18.79 -4.45 6.20
CA TRP A 190 -18.11 -5.57 6.85
C TRP A 190 -17.63 -5.21 8.27
N LEU A 191 -17.02 -4.04 8.45
CA LEU A 191 -16.54 -3.57 9.76
C LEU A 191 -17.69 -3.33 10.73
N ARG A 192 -18.83 -2.77 10.27
CA ARG A 192 -20.02 -2.60 11.11
C ARG A 192 -20.55 -3.95 11.61
N ARG A 193 -20.58 -4.97 10.74
CA ARG A 193 -20.96 -6.34 11.15
C ARG A 193 -19.98 -6.90 12.18
N LEU A 194 -18.68 -6.77 11.93
CA LEU A 194 -17.65 -7.20 12.87
C LEU A 194 -17.78 -6.53 14.25
N PHE A 195 -18.02 -5.21 14.28
CA PHE A 195 -18.21 -4.49 15.55
C PHE A 195 -19.50 -4.87 16.27
N SER A 196 -20.57 -5.11 15.52
CA SER A 196 -21.83 -5.63 16.09
C SER A 196 -21.60 -6.99 16.77
N ASP A 197 -20.86 -7.90 16.13
CA ASP A 197 -20.54 -9.22 16.69
C ASP A 197 -19.65 -9.10 17.94
N LEU A 198 -18.76 -8.11 17.97
CA LEU A 198 -17.90 -7.81 19.12
C LEU A 198 -18.60 -7.01 20.24
N SER A 199 -19.91 -6.75 20.12
CA SER A 199 -20.69 -5.92 21.06
C SER A 199 -20.12 -4.50 21.26
N LEU A 200 -19.39 -4.00 20.25
CA LEU A 200 -18.87 -2.64 20.21
C LEU A 200 -19.87 -1.77 19.43
N HIS A 201 -20.74 -1.05 20.15
CA HIS A 201 -21.66 -0.10 19.52
C HIS A 201 -20.93 1.19 19.15
N HIS A 202 -20.46 1.28 17.90
CA HIS A 202 -19.91 2.50 17.32
C HIS A 202 -21.03 3.41 16.83
N SER A 203 -21.05 4.67 17.30
CA SER A 203 -22.14 5.61 17.04
C SER A 203 -21.93 6.55 15.85
N LYS A 204 -20.74 6.58 15.22
CA LYS A 204 -20.49 7.50 14.10
C LYS A 204 -19.35 7.02 13.19
N VAL A 205 -19.66 6.84 11.90
CA VAL A 205 -18.67 6.69 10.81
C VAL A 205 -18.58 8.05 10.13
N ILE A 206 -17.38 8.62 10.06
CA ILE A 206 -17.13 9.87 9.34
C ILE A 206 -16.38 9.51 8.06
N VAL A 207 -17.01 9.76 6.91
CA VAL A 207 -16.42 9.50 5.59
C VAL A 207 -15.91 10.82 5.02
N PHE A 208 -14.62 10.86 4.72
CA PHE A 208 -14.00 11.93 3.94
C PHE A 208 -13.63 11.36 2.56
N SER A 209 -14.32 11.81 1.53
CA SER A 209 -13.91 11.60 0.14
C SER A 209 -13.18 12.85 -0.31
N PHE A 210 -11.93 12.71 -0.77
CA PHE A 210 -11.25 13.82 -1.44
C PHE A 210 -11.73 13.85 -2.88
N LEU A 211 -12.48 14.90 -3.22
CA LEU A 211 -12.82 15.26 -4.60
C LEU A 211 -11.61 16.00 -5.18
N LEU A 212 -11.03 15.49 -6.27
CA LEU A 212 -9.96 16.17 -7.02
C LEU A 212 -10.52 16.79 -8.29
#